data_AF-A0A397TT58-F1
#
_entry.id   AF-A0A397TT58-F1
#
_cell.length_a   1.000
_cell.length_b   1.000
_cell.length_c   1.000
_cell.angle_alpha   90.00
_cell.angle_beta   90.00
_cell.angle_gamma   90.00
#
_symmetry.space_group_name_H-M   'P 1'
#
loop_
_entity.id
_entity.type
_entity.pdbx_description
1 polymer ?
#
loop_
_entity_poly.entity_id
_entity_poly.type
_entity_poly.pdbx_seq_one_letter_code
_entity_poly.pdbx_strand_id
1 'polypeptide(L)' 'MNNHMENNDGIIANIIPTQSFMNLENENKQLIEKILEQDQRISKILKVNEIFEIAIQKYEEAVNNLGYRIEVAGDNEFI' A
#
# COMPACT_ATOMS: atom_id res chain seq x y z
N MET A 1 -9.33 -69.02 -6.04
CA MET A 1 -9.55 -68.48 -4.68
C MET A 1 -9.15 -67.01 -4.69
N ASN A 2 -9.98 -66.21 -4.02
CA ASN A 2 -10.15 -64.76 -4.15
C ASN A 2 -8.91 -63.88 -4.11
N ASN A 3 -9.00 -62.83 -4.93
CA ASN A 3 -8.33 -61.54 -4.85
C ASN A 3 -8.27 -60.99 -3.42
N HIS A 4 -7.08 -60.60 -2.96
CA HIS A 4 -6.94 -59.42 -2.12
C HIS A 4 -5.63 -58.71 -2.47
N MET A 5 -5.69 -57.99 -3.59
CA MET A 5 -4.77 -56.91 -3.87
C MET A 5 -5.22 -55.78 -2.93
N GLU A 6 -4.57 -55.68 -1.78
CA GLU A 6 -4.78 -54.56 -0.86
C GLU A 6 -4.38 -53.29 -1.61
N ASN A 7 -5.39 -52.57 -2.11
CA ASN A 7 -5.26 -51.18 -2.51
C ASN A 7 -4.84 -50.40 -1.26
N ASN A 8 -3.55 -50.35 -1.00
CA ASN A 8 -2.97 -49.24 -0.28
C ASN A 8 -3.08 -48.03 -1.21
N ASP A 9 -4.27 -47.43 -1.24
CA ASP A 9 -4.45 -46.01 -1.52
C ASP A 9 -3.70 -45.28 -0.39
N GLY A 10 -2.37 -45.32 -0.49
CA GLY A 10 -1.45 -44.68 0.42
C GLY A 10 -1.81 -43.22 0.40
N ILE A 11 -2.37 -42.75 1.51
CA ILE A 11 -2.54 -41.32 1.76
C ILE A 11 -1.16 -40.72 1.61
N ILE A 12 -0.90 -40.06 0.48
CA ILE A 12 0.29 -39.24 0.29
C ILE A 12 0.10 -38.08 1.25
N ALA A 13 0.61 -38.21 2.47
CA ALA A 13 0.67 -37.12 3.41
C ALA A 13 1.64 -36.09 2.82
N ASN A 14 1.12 -34.95 2.37
CA ASN A 14 1.96 -33.81 2.02
C ASN A 14 2.62 -33.30 3.32
N ILE A 15 3.87 -33.73 3.55
CA ILE A 15 4.69 -33.23 4.66
C ILE A 15 5.22 -31.86 4.23
N ILE A 16 4.60 -30.79 4.71
CA ILE A 16 5.11 -29.44 4.54
C ILE A 16 6.15 -29.19 5.65
N PRO A 17 7.41 -28.86 5.32
CA PRO A 17 8.41 -28.58 6.33
C PRO A 17 7.99 -27.38 7.18
N THR A 18 8.06 -27.51 8.52
CA THR A 18 7.78 -26.40 9.45
C THR A 18 8.65 -25.17 9.17
N GLN A 19 9.86 -25.38 8.64
CA GLN A 19 10.76 -24.30 8.21
C GLN A 19 10.14 -23.40 7.13
N SER A 20 9.36 -23.97 6.20
CA SER A 20 8.67 -23.18 5.16
C SER A 20 7.67 -22.20 5.77
N PHE A 21 6.97 -22.58 6.84
CA PHE A 21 6.06 -21.69 7.55
C PHE A 21 6.79 -20.59 8.33
N MET A 22 7.89 -20.92 9.00
CA MET A 22 8.70 -19.91 9.71
C MET A 22 9.29 -18.87 8.75
N ASN A 23 9.73 -19.30 7.56
CA ASN A 23 10.23 -18.41 6.53
C ASN A 23 9.12 -17.44 6.05
N LEU A 24 7.92 -17.97 5.77
CA LEU A 24 6.76 -17.17 5.38
C LEU A 24 6.32 -16.19 6.47
N GLU A 25 6.35 -16.60 7.74
CA GLU A 25 6.04 -15.71 8.87
C GLU A 25 7.02 -14.55 8.95
N ASN A 26 8.32 -14.81 8.79
CA ASN A 26 9.34 -13.77 8.79
C ASN A 26 9.22 -12.83 7.58
N GLU A 27 8.96 -13.37 6.38
CA GLU A 27 8.72 -12.57 5.18
C GLU A 27 7.48 -11.67 5.34
N ASN A 28 6.38 -12.21 5.87
CA ASN A 28 5.17 -11.45 6.15
C ASN A 28 5.41 -10.32 7.14
N LYS A 29 6.19 -10.58 8.20
CA LYS A 29 6.55 -9.54 9.17
C LYS A 29 7.32 -8.39 8.52
N GLN A 30 8.31 -8.70 7.68
CA GLN A 30 9.07 -7.68 6.96
C GLN A 30 8.20 -6.88 5.98
N LEU A 31 7.22 -7.53 5.33
CA LEU A 31 6.27 -6.83 4.47
C LEU A 31 5.38 -5.87 5.26
N ILE A 32 4.88 -6.28 6.43
CA ILE A 32 4.08 -5.42 7.31
C ILE A 32 4.90 -4.20 7.76
N GLU A 33 6.15 -4.38 8.17
CA GLU A 33 7.04 -3.27 8.56
C GLU A 33 7.23 -2.26 7.41
N LYS A 34 7.46 -2.75 6.18
CA LYS A 34 7.56 -1.89 4.99
C LYS A 34 6.26 -1.13 4.69
N ILE A 35 5.10 -1.77 4.85
CA ILE A 35 3.79 -1.12 4.66
C ILE A 35 3.61 0.00 5.68
N LEU A 36 3.97 -0.23 6.94
CA LEU A 36 3.88 0.78 7.99
C LEU A 36 4.81 1.97 7.73
N GLU A 37 6.03 1.73 7.24
CA GLU A 37 6.93 2.80 6.82
C GLU A 37 6.37 3.62 5.65
N GLN A 38 5.76 2.96 4.67
CA GLN A 38 5.12 3.64 3.54
C GLN A 38 3.92 4.48 4.00
N ASP A 39 3.08 3.95 4.89
CA ASP A 39 1.93 4.68 5.45
C ASP A 39 2.37 5.94 6.20
N GLN A 40 3.44 5.85 6.99
CA GLN A 40 4.04 7.02 7.64
C GLN A 40 4.56 8.06 6.64
N ARG A 41 5.14 7.62 5.51
CA ARG A 41 5.60 8.53 4.44
C ARG A 41 4.41 9.22 3.76
N ILE A 42 3.35 8.48 3.45
CA ILE A 42 2.13 9.02 2.86
C ILE A 42 1.51 10.06 3.80
N SER A 43 1.39 9.74 5.09
CA SER A 43 0.87 10.67 6.11
C SER A 43 1.66 11.99 6.16
N LYS A 44 2.99 11.94 6.03
CA LYS A 44 3.83 13.15 5.97
C LYS A 44 3.55 13.98 4.71
N ILE A 45 3.39 13.34 3.55
CA ILE A 45 3.08 14.01 2.29
C ILE A 45 1.71 14.69 2.37
N LEU A 46 0.70 14.01 2.91
CA LEU A 46 -0.64 14.58 3.09
C LEU A 46 -0.62 15.83 3.97
N LYS A 47 0.12 15.82 5.08
CA LYS A 47 0.31 17.01 5.93
C LYS A 47 0.97 18.17 5.18
N VAL A 48 1.93 17.89 4.33
CA VAL A 48 2.58 18.92 3.50
C VAL A 48 1.60 19.48 2.48
N ASN A 49 0.78 18.64 1.84
CA ASN A 49 -0.27 19.07 0.93
C ASN A 49 -1.29 19.99 1.63
N GLU A 50 -1.75 19.64 2.82
CA GLU A 50 -2.67 20.50 3.62
C GLU A 50 -2.05 21.88 3.89
N ILE A 51 -0.75 21.93 4.23
CA ILE A 51 -0.03 23.21 4.44
C ILE A 51 0.02 24.03 3.15
N PHE A 52 0.28 23.39 2.00
CA PHE A 52 0.30 24.07 0.71
C PHE A 52 -1.09 24.58 0.31
N GLU A 53 -2.16 23.81 0.52
CA GLU A 53 -3.52 24.26 0.25
C GLU A 53 -3.88 25.50 1.08
N ILE A 54 -3.54 25.51 2.37
CA ILE A 54 -3.75 26.68 3.24
C ILE A 54 -2.95 27.89 2.74
N ALA A 55 -1.70 27.67 2.30
CA ALA A 55 -0.86 28.75 1.78
C ALA A 55 -1.42 29.34 0.48
N ILE A 56 -1.91 28.50 -0.43
CA ILE A 56 -2.55 28.90 -1.68
C ILE A 56 -3.81 29.72 -1.38
N GLN A 57 -4.68 29.25 -0.47
CA GLN A 57 -5.90 29.98 -0.09
C GLN A 57 -5.58 31.37 0.46
N LYS A 58 -4.59 31.50 1.35
CA LYS A 58 -4.17 32.80 1.88
C LYS A 58 -3.61 33.72 0.81
N TYR A 59 -2.89 33.15 -0.15
CA TYR A 59 -2.35 33.92 -1.28
C TYR A 59 -3.47 34.41 -2.21
N GLU A 60 -4.41 33.53 -2.56
CA GLU A 60 -5.60 33.88 -3.35
C GLU A 60 -6.41 34.98 -2.67
N GLU A 61 -6.65 34.89 -1.36
CA GLU A 61 -7.33 35.93 -0.59
C GLU A 61 -6.59 37.27 -0.67
N ALA A 62 -5.26 37.26 -0.48
CA ALA A 62 -4.45 38.47 -0.59
C ALA A 62 -4.51 39.10 -1.98
N VAL A 63 -4.47 38.30 -3.05
CA VAL A 63 -4.56 38.78 -4.43
C VAL A 63 -5.95 39.32 -4.75
N ASN A 64 -7.00 38.63 -4.30
CA ASN A 64 -8.39 39.10 -4.45
C ASN A 64 -8.61 40.44 -3.73
N ASN A 65 -8.03 40.63 -2.56
CA ASN A 65 -8.08 41.90 -1.82
C ASN A 65 -7.38 43.06 -2.55
N LEU A 66 -6.47 42.77 -3.48
CA LEU A 66 -5.84 43.76 -4.36
C LEU A 66 -6.67 44.03 -5.63
N GLY A 67 -7.83 43.39 -5.79
CA GLY A 67 -8.70 43.53 -6.96
C GLY A 67 -8.31 42.68 -8.17
N TYR A 68 -7.39 41.73 -7.98
CA TYR A 68 -6.95 40.81 -9.03
C TYR A 68 -7.51 39.40 -8.78
N ARG A 69 -7.69 38.61 -9.84
CA ARG A 69 -8.06 37.19 -9.77
C ARG A 69 -6.93 36.35 -10.34
N ILE A 70 -6.60 35.25 -9.67
CA ILE A 70 -5.65 34.26 -10.19
C ILE A 70 -6.41 33.33 -11.15
N GLU A 71 -5.89 33.20 -12.37
CA GLU A 71 -6.36 32.20 -13.35
C GLU A 71 -5.21 31.22 -13.60
N VAL A 72 -5.45 29.95 -13.30
CA VAL A 72 -4.49 28.88 -13.59
C VAL A 72 -4.87 28.26 -14.93
N ALA A 73 -4.09 28.56 -15.97
CA ALA A 73 -4.21 27.90 -17.26
C ALA A 73 -3.61 26.49 -17.14
N GLY A 74 -4.45 25.47 -17.09
CA GLY A 74 -4.01 24.08 -17.03
C GLY A 74 -4.26 23.35 -18.35
N ASP A 75 -3.20 22.89 -19.01
CA ASP A 75 -3.27 21.70 -19.85
C ASP A 75 -3.38 20.51 -18.89
N ASN A 76 -4.61 20.16 -18.49
CA ASN A 76 -4.90 19.12 -17.51
C ASN A 76 -4.72 17.70 -18.09
N GLU A 77 -3.51 17.34 -18.51
CA GLU A 77 -3.10 15.94 -18.67
C GLU A 77 -2.03 15.61 -17.62
N PHE A 78 -2.49 15.26 -16.42
CA PHE A 78 -1.68 14.48 -15.49
C PHE A 78 -1.88 13.00 -15.87
N ILE A 79 -0.88 12.42 -16.55
CA ILE A 79 -0.76 10.97 -16.84
C ILE A 79 -0.33 10.24 -15.56
#